data_AF-A0A535H606-F1
#
_entry.id   AF-A0A535H606-F1
#
_cell.length_a   1.000
_cell.length_b   1.000
_cell.length_c   1.000
_cell.angle_alpha   90.00
_cell.angle_beta   90.00
_cell.angle_gamma   90.00
#
_symmetry.space_group_name_H-M   'P 1'
#
loop_
_entity.id
_entity.type
_entity.pdbx_description
1 polymer ?
#
loop_
_entity_poly.entity_id
_entity_poly.type
_entity_poly.pdbx_seq_one_letter_code
_entity_poly.pdbx_strand_id
1 'polypeptide(L)'
;MPPRAPVVWTTTAVRSERFRQRLDERHRELTIHAKARGRSYRRSRADPLSEELQRLRADFIAALGRLGSFEIAMSRLAQCRYEIQLNERADDLSRDYFQLWHLIARRSGATWPEEEREAERLDYFAMQVGRLEGIADALVVAGRNVRLFPLPNVPWLTAS
;
A
#
# COMPACT_ATOMS: atom_id res chain seq x y z
N MET A 1 22.20 -22.00 -42.00
CA MET A 1 20.96 -21.36 -41.50
C MET A 1 21.17 -19.85 -41.50
N PRO A 2 20.28 -19.04 -42.06
CA PRO A 2 20.38 -17.59 -41.90
C PRO A 2 20.04 -17.22 -40.44
N PRO A 3 20.61 -16.14 -39.88
CA PRO A 3 20.33 -15.70 -38.53
C PRO A 3 18.84 -15.29 -38.40
N ARG A 4 18.18 -15.74 -37.32
CA ARG A 4 16.82 -15.28 -36.99
C ARG A 4 16.85 -13.77 -36.75
N ALA A 5 15.92 -13.05 -37.37
CA ALA A 5 15.73 -11.62 -37.13
C ALA A 5 15.48 -11.37 -35.63
N PRO A 6 16.02 -10.27 -35.06
CA PRO A 6 15.79 -9.94 -33.66
C PRO A 6 14.29 -9.71 -33.43
N VAL A 7 13.77 -10.31 -32.36
CA VAL A 7 12.40 -10.09 -31.88
C VAL A 7 12.29 -8.63 -31.46
N VAL A 8 11.64 -7.81 -32.29
CA VAL A 8 11.30 -6.44 -31.93
C VAL A 8 10.14 -6.51 -30.94
N TRP A 9 10.47 -6.49 -29.64
CA TRP A 9 9.50 -6.11 -28.63
C TRP A 9 9.14 -4.65 -28.94
N THR A 10 7.90 -4.40 -29.33
CA THR A 10 7.39 -3.05 -29.53
C THR A 10 7.48 -2.30 -28.20
N THR A 11 8.55 -1.53 -28.01
CA THR A 11 8.78 -0.72 -26.81
C THR A 11 8.08 0.61 -26.96
N THR A 12 6.77 0.61 -26.75
CA THR A 12 6.01 1.85 -26.55
C THR A 12 6.58 2.58 -25.34
N ALA A 13 6.95 3.85 -25.53
CA ALA A 13 7.34 4.70 -24.42
C ALA A 13 6.13 4.86 -23.49
N VAL A 14 6.37 4.77 -22.17
CA VAL A 14 5.34 5.18 -21.22
C VAL A 14 5.02 6.64 -21.54
N ARG A 15 3.74 7.03 -21.58
CA ARG A 15 3.32 8.45 -21.65
C ARG A 15 3.83 9.17 -20.40
N SER A 16 5.12 9.51 -20.40
CA SER A 16 5.96 9.62 -19.21
C SER A 16 5.59 10.82 -18.34
N GLU A 17 5.23 11.94 -18.96
CA GLU A 17 4.81 13.15 -18.25
C GLU A 17 3.47 12.94 -17.53
N ARG A 18 2.46 12.40 -18.22
CA ARG A 18 1.15 12.10 -17.60
C ARG A 18 1.25 11.02 -16.52
N PHE A 19 2.11 10.02 -16.71
CA PHE A 19 2.32 8.98 -15.71
C PHE A 19 2.97 9.52 -14.44
N ARG A 20 4.04 10.33 -14.57
CA ARG A 20 4.71 10.97 -13.43
C ARG A 20 3.77 11.91 -12.69
N GLN A 21 3.01 12.74 -13.42
CA GLN A 21 1.98 13.61 -12.83
C GLN A 21 0.97 12.82 -12.00
N ARG A 22 0.53 11.63 -12.47
CA ARG A 22 -0.39 10.77 -11.70
C ARG A 22 0.26 10.20 -10.43
N LEU A 23 1.55 9.85 -10.48
CA LEU A 23 2.28 9.40 -9.29
C LEU A 23 2.42 10.55 -8.26
N ASP A 24 2.81 11.74 -8.73
CA ASP A 24 3.00 12.92 -7.89
C ASP A 24 1.68 13.40 -7.26
N GLU A 25 0.59 13.43 -8.04
CA GLU A 25 -0.74 13.78 -7.53
C GLU A 25 -1.18 12.79 -6.46
N ARG A 26 -1.01 11.48 -6.72
CA ARG A 26 -1.38 10.45 -5.74
C ARG A 26 -0.52 10.53 -4.48
N HIS A 27 0.79 10.78 -4.60
CA HIS A 27 1.67 11.02 -3.46
C HIS A 27 1.20 12.20 -2.61
N ARG A 28 0.82 13.30 -3.27
CA ARG A 28 0.33 14.51 -2.62
C ARG A 28 -0.97 14.25 -1.86
N GLU A 29 -1.94 13.56 -2.47
CA GLU A 29 -3.19 13.16 -1.82
C GLU A 29 -2.91 12.33 -0.55
N LEU A 30 -2.09 11.28 -0.66
CA LEU A 30 -1.74 10.42 0.46
C LEU A 30 -1.01 11.18 1.57
N THR A 31 -0.14 12.12 1.21
CA THR A 31 0.54 13.01 2.16
C THR A 31 -0.46 13.88 2.93
N ILE A 32 -1.46 14.45 2.24
CA ILE A 32 -2.51 15.26 2.86
C ILE A 32 -3.34 14.39 3.83
N HIS A 33 -3.73 13.19 3.41
CA HIS A 33 -4.48 12.25 4.24
C HIS A 33 -3.70 11.82 5.50
N ALA A 34 -2.43 11.44 5.37
CA ALA A 34 -1.59 11.07 6.50
C ALA A 34 -1.43 12.24 7.49
N LYS A 35 -1.20 13.46 6.99
CA LYS A 35 -1.15 14.68 7.82
C LYS A 35 -2.48 14.95 8.52
N ALA A 36 -3.61 14.77 7.84
CA ALA A 36 -4.93 14.97 8.42
C ALA A 36 -5.18 13.97 9.56
N ARG A 37 -4.98 12.67 9.33
CA ARG A 37 -5.14 11.62 10.35
C ARG A 37 -4.20 11.83 11.55
N GLY A 38 -2.94 12.21 11.30
CA GLY A 38 -1.98 12.54 12.36
C GLY A 38 -2.33 13.80 13.15
N ARG A 39 -3.07 14.75 12.56
CA ARG A 39 -3.62 15.89 13.32
C ARG A 39 -4.82 15.47 14.16
N SER A 40 -5.74 14.67 13.60
CA SER A 40 -6.91 14.18 14.33
C SER A 40 -6.51 13.35 15.55
N TYR A 41 -5.54 12.44 15.40
CA TYR A 41 -5.00 11.66 16.51
C TYR A 41 -4.36 12.55 17.59
N ARG A 42 -3.41 13.43 17.22
CA ARG A 42 -2.68 14.26 18.20
C ARG A 42 -3.54 15.34 18.89
N ARG A 43 -4.61 15.80 18.24
CA ARG A 43 -5.51 16.82 18.80
C ARG A 43 -6.72 16.21 19.51
N SER A 44 -6.86 14.88 19.48
CA SER A 44 -7.92 14.20 20.19
C SER A 44 -7.82 14.50 21.69
N ARG A 45 -8.99 14.76 22.30
CA ARG A 45 -9.15 14.88 23.75
C ARG A 45 -9.78 13.64 24.36
N ALA A 46 -9.88 12.56 23.59
CA ALA A 46 -10.39 11.29 24.06
C ALA A 46 -9.50 10.73 25.19
N ASP A 47 -10.09 9.95 26.08
CA ASP A 47 -9.37 9.28 27.16
C ASP A 47 -8.23 8.42 26.57
N PRO A 48 -6.99 8.48 27.11
CA PRO A 48 -5.88 7.61 26.73
C PRO A 48 -6.22 6.12 26.59
N LEU A 49 -7.19 5.63 27.37
CA LEU A 49 -7.62 4.24 27.35
C LEU A 49 -8.90 4.00 26.52
N SER A 50 -9.47 5.04 25.93
CA SER A 50 -10.67 4.91 25.09
C SER A 50 -10.40 4.16 23.79
N GLU A 51 -11.39 3.37 23.37
CA GLU A 51 -11.41 2.76 22.04
C GLU A 51 -11.31 3.81 20.92
N GLU A 52 -11.89 4.99 21.13
CA GLU A 52 -11.84 6.09 20.15
C GLU A 52 -10.39 6.51 19.87
N LEU A 53 -9.59 6.71 20.92
CA LEU A 53 -8.19 7.08 20.75
C LEU A 53 -7.38 5.95 20.09
N GLN A 54 -7.67 4.70 20.44
CA GLN A 54 -7.04 3.53 19.81
C GLN A 54 -7.36 3.44 18.31
N ARG A 55 -8.60 3.70 17.91
CA ARG A 55 -9.01 3.75 16.50
C ARG A 55 -8.31 4.89 15.76
N LEU A 56 -8.26 6.09 16.34
CA LEU A 56 -7.56 7.23 15.74
C LEU A 56 -6.06 6.98 15.57
N ARG A 57 -5.44 6.28 16.52
CA ARG A 57 -4.04 5.83 16.42
C ARG A 57 -3.87 4.84 15.28
N ALA A 58 -4.70 3.80 15.21
CA ALA A 58 -4.66 2.78 14.16
C ALA A 58 -4.84 3.41 12.77
N ASP A 59 -5.81 4.30 12.60
CA ASP A 59 -6.03 5.07 11.37
C ASP A 59 -4.79 5.87 10.94
N PHE A 60 -4.13 6.52 11.89
CA PHE A 60 -2.93 7.29 11.62
C PHE A 60 -1.77 6.38 11.20
N ILE A 61 -1.58 5.25 11.88
CA ILE A 61 -0.55 4.25 11.57
C ILE A 61 -0.80 3.62 10.20
N ALA A 62 -2.04 3.29 9.87
CA ALA A 62 -2.42 2.80 8.55
C ALA A 62 -2.13 3.84 7.45
N ALA A 63 -2.46 5.12 7.69
CA ALA A 63 -2.15 6.18 6.74
C ALA A 63 -0.64 6.37 6.53
N LEU A 64 0.19 6.22 7.58
CA LEU A 64 1.65 6.23 7.47
C LEU A 64 2.17 5.02 6.68
N GLY A 65 1.68 3.82 6.99
CA GLY A 65 2.06 2.61 6.25
C GLY A 65 1.72 2.70 4.77
N ARG A 66 0.55 3.28 4.44
CA ARG A 66 0.10 3.53 3.08
C ARG A 66 0.99 4.50 2.33
N LEU A 67 1.28 5.66 2.93
CA LEU A 67 2.16 6.65 2.32
C LEU A 67 3.57 6.08 2.10
N GLY A 68 4.18 5.51 3.13
CA GLY A 68 5.55 4.99 3.03
C GLY A 68 5.69 3.85 2.03
N SER A 69 4.71 2.93 1.98
CA SER A 69 4.74 1.85 1.00
C SER A 69 4.47 2.35 -0.43
N PHE A 70 3.63 3.37 -0.59
CA PHE A 70 3.43 4.03 -1.88
C PHE A 70 4.71 4.72 -2.36
N GLU A 71 5.44 5.44 -1.48
CA GLU A 71 6.71 6.10 -1.83
C GLU A 71 7.78 5.11 -2.30
N ILE A 72 7.90 3.95 -1.65
CA ILE A 72 8.80 2.87 -2.06
C ILE A 72 8.42 2.36 -3.46
N ALA A 73 7.13 2.10 -3.70
CA ALA A 73 6.64 1.62 -4.99
C ALA A 73 6.79 2.68 -6.09
N MET A 74 6.44 3.93 -5.81
CA MET A 74 6.63 5.09 -6.67
C MET A 74 8.08 5.25 -7.09
N SER A 75 9.03 5.10 -6.16
CA SER A 75 10.47 5.20 -6.47
C SER A 75 10.92 4.17 -7.50
N ARG A 76 10.35 2.96 -7.48
CA ARG A 76 10.61 1.90 -8.48
C ARG A 76 9.95 2.23 -9.82
N LEU A 77 8.70 2.70 -9.78
CA LEU A 77 7.90 3.00 -10.99
C LEU A 77 8.39 4.24 -11.75
N ALA A 78 8.82 5.29 -11.05
CA ALA A 78 9.28 6.55 -11.63
C ALA A 78 10.53 6.39 -12.53
N GLN A 79 11.29 5.30 -12.34
CA GLN A 79 12.47 4.98 -13.14
C GLN A 79 12.12 4.34 -14.50
N CYS A 80 10.89 3.86 -14.68
CA CYS A 80 10.46 3.19 -15.91
C CYS A 80 10.34 4.19 -17.07
N ARG A 81 10.97 3.85 -18.20
CA ARG A 81 10.94 4.66 -19.44
C ARG A 81 10.05 4.03 -20.52
N TYR A 82 9.92 2.71 -20.52
CA TYR A 82 9.17 1.94 -21.50
C TYR A 82 8.07 1.11 -20.84
N GLU A 83 6.99 0.83 -21.57
CA GLU A 83 5.85 0.05 -21.06
C GLU A 83 6.24 -1.35 -20.60
N ILE A 84 7.21 -1.98 -21.27
CA ILE A 84 7.73 -3.29 -20.86
C ILE A 84 8.34 -3.24 -19.44
N GLN A 85 9.11 -2.20 -19.13
CA GLN A 85 9.69 -2.02 -17.79
C GLN A 85 8.60 -1.75 -16.76
N LEU A 86 7.60 -0.94 -17.13
CA LEU A 86 6.47 -0.66 -16.25
C LEU A 86 5.69 -1.93 -15.93
N ASN A 87 5.45 -2.79 -16.93
CA ASN A 87 4.76 -4.05 -16.76
C ASN A 87 5.54 -5.00 -15.86
N GLU A 88 6.84 -5.18 -16.09
CA GLU A 88 7.71 -6.00 -15.24
C GLU A 88 7.71 -5.51 -13.78
N ARG A 89 7.85 -4.19 -13.56
CA ARG A 89 7.81 -3.62 -12.20
C ARG A 89 6.44 -3.72 -11.56
N ALA A 90 5.37 -3.61 -12.33
CA ALA A 90 4.02 -3.81 -11.84
C ALA A 90 3.75 -5.29 -11.48
N ASP A 91 4.34 -6.24 -12.19
CA ASP A 91 4.25 -7.67 -11.87
C ASP A 91 5.03 -7.98 -10.57
N ASP A 92 6.23 -7.41 -10.41
CA ASP A 92 6.99 -7.49 -9.15
C ASP A 92 6.18 -6.92 -7.97
N LEU A 93 5.60 -5.72 -8.13
CA LEU A 93 4.74 -5.10 -7.11
C LEU A 93 3.47 -5.90 -6.82
N SER A 94 2.90 -6.56 -7.84
CA SER A 94 1.75 -7.44 -7.66
C SER A 94 2.12 -8.66 -6.81
N ARG A 95 3.32 -9.22 -7.02
CA ARG A 95 3.84 -10.29 -6.16
C ARG A 95 4.03 -9.80 -4.73
N ASP A 96 4.65 -8.63 -4.53
CA ASP A 96 4.82 -8.03 -3.20
C ASP A 96 3.46 -7.82 -2.50
N TYR A 97 2.45 -7.33 -3.24
CA TYR A 97 1.08 -7.15 -2.77
C TYR A 97 0.47 -8.47 -2.27
N PHE A 98 0.47 -9.52 -3.08
CA PHE A 98 -0.12 -10.80 -2.69
C PHE A 98 0.64 -11.50 -1.57
N GLN A 99 1.98 -11.39 -1.55
CA GLN A 99 2.79 -11.91 -0.44
C GLN A 99 2.42 -11.23 0.88
N LEU A 100 2.27 -9.91 0.87
CA LEU A 100 1.84 -9.15 2.04
C LEU A 100 0.40 -9.50 2.43
N TRP A 101 -0.52 -9.61 1.47
CA TRP A 101 -1.90 -10.02 1.71
C TRP A 101 -1.95 -11.38 2.42
N HIS A 102 -1.21 -12.38 1.92
CA HIS A 102 -1.13 -13.71 2.52
C HIS A 102 -0.43 -13.70 3.89
N LEU A 103 0.54 -12.81 4.11
CA LEU A 103 1.16 -12.65 5.42
C LEU A 103 0.13 -12.13 6.44
N ILE A 104 -0.63 -11.09 6.08
CA ILE A 104 -1.68 -10.53 6.93
C ILE A 104 -2.75 -11.58 7.23
N ALA A 105 -3.27 -12.26 6.20
CA ALA A 105 -4.30 -13.29 6.36
C ALA A 105 -3.84 -14.47 7.24
N ARG A 106 -2.57 -14.88 7.15
CA ARG A 106 -2.02 -15.93 8.03
C ARG A 106 -1.88 -15.45 9.46
N ARG A 107 -1.43 -14.21 9.66
CA ARG A 107 -1.27 -13.62 11.00
C ARG A 107 -2.60 -13.34 11.67
N SER A 108 -3.64 -12.99 10.91
CA SER A 108 -4.99 -12.72 11.47
C SER A 108 -5.65 -13.98 12.03
N GLY A 109 -5.35 -15.15 11.47
CA GLY A 109 -5.83 -16.45 11.96
C GLY A 109 -4.91 -17.15 12.96
N ALA A 110 -3.77 -16.57 13.32
CA ALA A 110 -2.79 -17.19 14.22
C ALA A 110 -3.14 -16.97 15.70
N THR A 111 -2.76 -17.91 16.56
CA THR A 111 -2.79 -17.74 18.01
C THR A 111 -1.62 -16.85 18.42
N TRP A 112 -1.92 -15.73 19.09
CA TRP A 112 -0.91 -14.78 19.53
C TRP A 112 -0.54 -15.02 21.00
N PRO A 113 0.72 -14.82 21.41
CA PRO A 113 1.13 -14.94 22.80
C PRO A 113 0.32 -14.01 23.71
N GLU A 114 -0.07 -14.48 24.89
CA GLU A 114 -0.84 -13.69 25.86
C GLU A 114 -0.09 -12.42 26.31
N GLU A 115 1.24 -12.44 26.25
CA GLU A 115 2.11 -11.32 26.61
C GLU A 115 2.04 -10.15 25.62
N GLU A 116 1.63 -10.38 24.37
CA GLU A 116 1.45 -9.29 23.41
C GLU A 116 0.19 -8.48 23.74
N ARG A 117 0.39 -7.20 24.00
CA ARG A 117 -0.69 -6.26 24.29
C ARG A 117 -1.56 -6.09 23.04
N GLU A 118 -2.87 -6.10 23.24
CA GLU A 118 -3.87 -5.90 22.18
C GLU A 118 -3.59 -4.65 21.32
N ALA A 119 -3.09 -3.58 21.94
CA ALA A 119 -2.68 -2.35 21.25
C ALA A 119 -1.50 -2.54 20.27
N GLU A 120 -0.55 -3.43 20.57
CA GLU A 120 0.59 -3.71 19.68
C GLU A 120 0.14 -4.53 18.45
N ARG A 121 -0.82 -5.44 18.65
CA ARG A 121 -1.46 -6.18 17.55
C ARG A 121 -2.24 -5.23 16.63
N LEU A 122 -2.99 -4.31 17.23
CA LEU A 122 -3.73 -3.26 16.50
C LEU A 122 -2.77 -2.39 15.67
N ASP A 123 -1.67 -1.94 16.25
CA ASP A 123 -0.68 -1.14 15.52
C ASP A 123 -0.02 -1.93 14.37
N TYR A 124 0.32 -3.19 14.62
CA TYR A 124 0.95 -4.06 13.63
C TYR A 124 0.07 -4.21 12.38
N PHE A 125 -1.16 -4.67 12.56
CA PHE A 125 -2.06 -4.93 11.44
C PHE A 125 -2.50 -3.61 10.78
N ALA A 126 -2.62 -2.50 11.51
CA ALA A 126 -2.92 -1.19 10.93
C ALA A 126 -1.79 -0.76 9.98
N MET A 127 -0.55 -0.92 10.43
CA MET A 127 0.62 -0.68 9.59
C MET A 127 0.62 -1.59 8.36
N GLN A 128 0.39 -2.90 8.52
CA GLN A 128 0.43 -3.84 7.38
C GLN A 128 -0.69 -3.59 6.37
N VAL A 129 -1.92 -3.33 6.82
CA VAL A 129 -3.05 -2.98 5.94
C VAL A 129 -2.76 -1.67 5.22
N GLY A 130 -2.25 -0.66 5.93
CA GLY A 130 -1.78 0.58 5.33
C GLY A 130 -0.78 0.31 4.20
N ARG A 131 0.28 -0.46 4.48
CA ARG A 131 1.28 -0.84 3.46
C ARG A 131 0.65 -1.52 2.24
N LEU A 132 -0.27 -2.45 2.48
CA LEU A 132 -1.00 -3.15 1.43
C LEU A 132 -1.79 -2.18 0.54
N GLU A 133 -2.50 -1.22 1.13
CA GLU A 133 -3.20 -0.16 0.40
C GLU A 133 -2.24 0.75 -0.38
N GLY A 134 -1.04 1.01 0.15
CA GLY A 134 -0.02 1.81 -0.52
C GLY A 134 0.50 1.15 -1.79
N ILE A 135 0.74 -0.17 -1.74
CA ILE A 135 1.10 -0.96 -2.92
C ILE A 135 -0.07 -0.99 -3.92
N ALA A 136 -1.31 -1.16 -3.43
CA ALA A 136 -2.49 -1.15 -4.29
C ALA A 136 -2.66 0.18 -5.04
N ASP A 137 -2.44 1.31 -4.38
CA ASP A 137 -2.51 2.62 -5.02
C ASP A 137 -1.46 2.78 -6.13
N ALA A 138 -0.22 2.33 -5.88
CA ALA A 138 0.83 2.34 -6.89
C ALA A 138 0.48 1.45 -8.10
N LEU A 139 -0.08 0.26 -7.84
CA LEU A 139 -0.55 -0.66 -8.89
C LEU A 139 -1.69 -0.06 -9.72
N VAL A 140 -2.64 0.64 -9.09
CA VAL A 140 -3.72 1.36 -9.78
C VAL A 140 -3.17 2.48 -10.68
N VAL A 141 -2.16 3.23 -10.21
CA VAL A 141 -1.49 4.24 -11.04
C VAL A 141 -0.77 3.59 -12.23
N ALA A 142 -0.14 2.43 -12.02
CA ALA A 142 0.47 1.60 -13.06
C ALA A 142 -0.54 0.87 -13.97
N GLY A 143 -1.85 1.06 -13.77
CA GLY A 143 -2.90 0.47 -14.62
C GLY A 143 -3.30 -0.96 -14.25
N ARG A 144 -2.88 -1.47 -13.10
CA ARG A 144 -3.29 -2.78 -12.56
C ARG A 144 -4.41 -2.62 -11.54
N ASN A 145 -5.43 -3.45 -11.63
CA ASN A 145 -6.52 -3.45 -10.66
C ASN A 145 -6.38 -4.63 -9.69
N VAL A 146 -5.80 -4.37 -8.51
CA VAL A 146 -5.60 -5.38 -7.45
C VAL A 146 -6.67 -5.36 -6.36
N ARG A 147 -7.59 -4.40 -6.40
CA ARG A 147 -8.69 -4.28 -5.42
C ARG A 147 -9.84 -5.27 -5.67
N LEU A 148 -9.60 -6.30 -6.47
CA LEU A 148 -10.56 -7.37 -6.76
C LEU A 148 -10.65 -8.40 -5.63
N PHE A 149 -9.71 -8.39 -4.68
CA PHE A 149 -9.70 -9.30 -3.54
C PHE A 149 -10.16 -8.58 -2.27
N PRO A 150 -11.01 -9.23 -1.43
CA PRO A 150 -11.39 -8.65 -0.15
C PRO A 150 -10.14 -8.45 0.71
N LEU A 151 -10.12 -7.36 1.48
CA LEU A 151 -9.08 -7.16 2.47
C LEU A 151 -9.13 -8.31 3.49
N PRO A 152 -7.98 -8.72 4.06
CA PRO A 152 -7.97 -9.71 5.12
C PRO A 152 -8.86 -9.26 6.28
N ASN A 153 -9.68 -10.18 6.81
CA ASN A 153 -10.43 -9.92 8.04
C ASN A 153 -9.45 -9.68 9.18
N VAL A 154 -9.30 -8.42 9.59
CA VAL A 154 -8.57 -8.04 10.81
C VAL A 154 -9.58 -7.55 11.87
N PRO A 155 -9.31 -7.81 13.17
CA PRO A 155 -10.31 -7.74 14.24
C PRO A 155 -11.05 -6.41 14.42
N TRP A 156 -10.53 -5.29 13.89
CA TRP A 156 -11.15 -3.97 13.98
C TRP A 156 -11.61 -3.40 12.63
N LEU A 157 -11.34 -4.08 11.51
CA LEU A 157 -11.89 -3.72 10.19
C LEU A 157 -13.37 -4.15 10.07
N THR A 158 -13.89 -4.85 11.07
CA THR A 158 -15.29 -5.31 11.17
C THR A 158 -16.27 -4.25 11.67
N ALA A 159 -15.83 -3.01 11.87
CA ALA A 159 -16.69 -1.89 12.27
C ALA A 159 -16.72 -0.79 11.19
N SER A 160 -17.39 -1.06 10.07
CA SER A 160 -17.92 -0.03 9.16
C SER A 160 -19.23 -0.52 8.56
#